data_AF-A0A239HV48-F1
#
_entry.id   AF-A0A239HV48-F1
#
_cell.length_a   1.000
_cell.length_b   1.000
_cell.length_c   1.000
_cell.angle_alpha   90.00
_cell.angle_beta   90.00
_cell.angle_gamma   90.00
#
_symmetry.space_group_name_H-M   'P 1'
#
loop_
_entity.id
_entity.type
_entity.pdbx_description
1 polymer ?
#
loop_
_entity_poly.entity_id
_entity_poly.type
_entity_poly.pdbx_seq_one_letter_code
_entity_poly.pdbx_strand_id
1 'polypeptide(L)'
;MDKKKHSLGFKILMIFLIILGITVISVGGWLFSVMGGLNQEHTTEEIVLGEGKKQALIIYQPSNNKTTTNVIMELAQQLEAQEYRVIINYPSKELTYDLDRFDLIAFGTPVYMGKISSQLKSYISNQSIENKSILLFATGMNLDQQEELKQMADWFDNSNQIDTLKVGKADPALMKWFLEQSRQNWEEHKDAGYIVIHDASESKLDVITGATMK
;
A
#
# COMPACT_ATOMS: atom_id res chain seq x y z
N MET A 1 -26.88 -48.43 37.16
CA MET A 1 -26.32 -47.07 36.98
C MET A 1 -25.31 -47.10 35.84
N ASP A 2 -25.54 -46.30 34.81
CA ASP A 2 -25.19 -46.57 33.42
C ASP A 2 -23.75 -46.14 33.06
N LYS A 3 -22.77 -47.01 33.36
CA LYS A 3 -21.34 -46.77 33.03
C LYS A 3 -21.10 -46.54 31.53
N LYS A 4 -21.99 -47.03 30.64
CA LYS A 4 -21.85 -46.86 29.19
C LYS A 4 -22.15 -45.42 28.75
N LYS A 5 -23.20 -44.79 29.31
CA LYS A 5 -23.53 -43.36 29.04
C LYS A 5 -22.41 -42.41 29.48
N HIS A 6 -21.79 -42.67 30.64
CA HIS A 6 -20.66 -41.87 31.12
C HIS A 6 -19.44 -41.95 30.20
N SER A 7 -19.13 -43.13 29.64
CA SER A 7 -18.02 -43.27 28.67
C SER A 7 -18.32 -42.62 27.32
N LEU A 8 -19.59 -42.59 26.90
CA LEU A 8 -20.00 -42.03 25.62
C LEU A 8 -19.96 -40.49 25.64
N GLY A 9 -20.47 -39.86 26.71
CA GLY A 9 -20.38 -38.41 26.89
C GLY A 9 -18.94 -37.92 26.98
N PHE A 10 -18.07 -38.66 27.68
CA PHE A 10 -16.64 -38.35 27.76
C PHE A 10 -15.95 -38.43 26.39
N LYS A 11 -16.26 -39.45 25.57
CA LYS A 11 -15.71 -39.58 24.21
C LYS A 11 -16.17 -38.46 23.29
N ILE A 12 -17.45 -38.08 23.34
CA ILE A 12 -17.99 -36.97 22.55
C ILE A 12 -17.32 -35.65 22.94
N LEU A 13 -17.16 -35.39 24.24
CA LEU A 13 -16.44 -34.21 24.74
C LEU A 13 -14.99 -34.18 24.25
N MET A 14 -14.30 -35.33 24.28
CA MET A 14 -12.91 -35.42 23.81
C MET A 14 -12.79 -35.16 22.30
N ILE A 15 -13.70 -35.70 21.49
CA ILE A 15 -13.75 -35.43 20.04
C ILE A 15 -13.99 -33.95 19.79
N PHE A 16 -14.92 -33.32 20.52
CA PHE A 16 -15.19 -31.89 20.40
C PHE A 16 -13.95 -31.04 20.73
N LEU A 17 -13.22 -31.38 21.79
CA LEU A 17 -11.97 -30.68 22.17
C LEU A 17 -10.86 -30.86 21.12
N ILE A 18 -10.76 -32.05 20.50
CA ILE A 18 -9.81 -32.29 19.41
C ILE A 18 -10.16 -31.44 18.19
N ILE A 19 -11.43 -31.41 17.79
CA ILE A 19 -11.90 -30.59 16.65
C ILE A 19 -11.64 -29.11 16.95
N LEU A 20 -11.99 -28.63 18.15
CA LEU A 20 -11.73 -27.26 18.57
C LEU A 20 -10.23 -26.93 18.54
N GLY A 21 -9.37 -27.83 19.03
CA GLY A 21 -7.93 -27.68 18.98
C GLY A 21 -7.40 -27.58 17.55
N ILE A 22 -7.86 -28.46 16.64
CA ILE A 22 -7.50 -28.40 15.22
C ILE A 22 -7.95 -27.08 14.60
N THR A 23 -9.20 -26.65 14.86
CA THR A 23 -9.71 -25.38 14.34
C THR A 23 -8.89 -24.19 14.81
N VAL A 24 -8.54 -24.12 16.09
CA VAL A 24 -7.70 -23.03 16.63
C VAL A 24 -6.32 -23.03 15.98
N ILE A 25 -5.70 -24.20 15.79
CA ILE A 25 -4.40 -24.31 15.12
C ILE A 25 -4.49 -23.89 13.65
N SER A 26 -5.52 -24.34 12.93
CA SER A 26 -5.72 -23.98 11.52
C SER A 26 -5.96 -22.48 11.32
N VAL A 27 -6.82 -21.88 12.15
CA VAL A 27 -7.08 -20.42 12.11
C VAL A 27 -5.83 -19.65 12.53
N GLY A 28 -5.13 -20.10 13.58
CA GLY A 28 -3.88 -19.47 14.03
C GLY A 28 -2.79 -19.52 12.97
N GLY A 29 -2.59 -20.66 12.31
CA GLY A 29 -1.64 -20.82 11.22
C GLY A 29 -1.97 -19.95 10.00
N TRP A 30 -3.25 -19.87 9.64
CA TRP A 30 -3.70 -18.98 8.57
C TRP A 30 -3.47 -17.50 8.90
N LEU A 31 -3.82 -17.07 10.11
CA LEU A 31 -3.57 -15.70 10.58
C LEU A 31 -2.07 -15.36 10.58
N PHE A 32 -1.23 -16.28 11.06
CA PHE A 32 0.22 -16.10 11.05
C PHE A 32 0.77 -15.95 9.63
N SER A 33 0.30 -16.77 8.69
CA SER A 33 0.70 -16.69 7.27
C SER A 33 0.25 -15.38 6.61
N VAL A 34 -0.98 -14.93 6.89
CA VAL A 34 -1.49 -13.64 6.37
C VAL A 34 -0.69 -12.46 6.95
N MET A 35 -0.34 -12.50 8.24
CA MET A 35 0.43 -11.43 8.88
C MET A 35 1.92 -11.43 8.51
N GLY A 36 2.52 -12.59 8.22
CA GLY A 36 3.95 -12.72 7.92
C GLY A 36 4.40 -11.93 6.67
N GLY A 37 3.48 -11.71 5.71
CA GLY A 37 3.79 -11.01 4.47
C GLY A 37 4.01 -9.51 4.59
N LEU A 38 3.38 -8.85 5.57
CA LEU A 38 3.43 -7.39 5.71
C LEU A 38 4.85 -6.89 6.00
N ASN A 39 5.63 -7.72 6.67
CA ASN A 39 6.95 -7.39 7.18
C ASN A 39 8.03 -8.34 6.65
N GLN A 40 7.77 -9.00 5.53
CA GLN A 40 8.76 -9.84 4.88
C GLN A 40 9.89 -8.96 4.36
N GLU A 41 11.12 -9.29 4.75
CA GLU A 41 12.30 -8.66 4.17
C GLU A 41 12.49 -9.15 2.73
N HIS A 42 12.72 -8.20 1.83
CA HIS A 42 13.05 -8.47 0.45
C HIS A 42 14.48 -8.01 0.17
N THR A 43 15.25 -8.82 -0.52
CA THR A 43 16.53 -8.37 -1.08
C THR A 43 16.27 -7.24 -2.05
N THR A 44 17.16 -6.26 -2.10
CA THR A 44 17.04 -5.14 -3.05
C THR A 44 16.96 -5.67 -4.47
N GLU A 45 15.98 -5.15 -5.22
CA GLU A 45 15.73 -5.52 -6.61
C GLU A 45 15.34 -4.23 -7.34
N GLU A 46 16.33 -3.55 -7.89
CA GLU A 46 16.09 -2.30 -8.60
C GLU A 46 15.47 -2.59 -9.97
N ILE A 47 14.27 -2.06 -10.18
CA ILE A 47 13.59 -2.08 -11.47
C ILE A 47 13.58 -0.64 -12.00
N VAL A 48 14.04 -0.45 -13.24
CA VAL A 48 14.05 0.85 -13.90
C VAL A 48 13.10 0.82 -15.09
N LEU A 49 12.18 1.78 -15.15
CA LEU A 49 11.25 2.00 -16.28
C LEU A 49 11.48 3.38 -16.89
N GLY A 50 11.40 3.48 -18.21
CA GLY A 50 11.58 4.72 -18.96
C GLY A 50 13.01 5.27 -19.01
N GLU A 51 13.21 6.22 -19.92
CA GLU A 51 14.45 6.98 -20.10
C GLU A 51 14.21 8.50 -19.96
N GLY A 52 13.12 8.86 -19.29
CA GLY A 52 12.70 10.23 -19.07
C GLY A 52 13.72 11.09 -18.32
N LYS A 53 13.62 12.42 -18.50
CA LYS A 53 14.52 13.37 -17.82
C LYS A 53 14.16 13.56 -16.35
N LYS A 54 12.87 13.52 -16.03
CA LYS A 54 12.37 13.60 -14.64
C LYS A 54 12.66 12.28 -13.93
N GLN A 55 13.04 12.32 -12.66
CA GLN A 55 13.32 11.11 -11.88
C GLN A 55 12.19 10.87 -10.88
N ALA A 56 11.66 9.65 -10.84
CA ALA A 56 10.74 9.20 -9.80
C ALA A 56 11.34 8.01 -9.05
N LEU A 57 11.24 8.01 -7.73
CA LEU A 57 11.58 6.88 -6.87
C LEU A 57 10.31 6.26 -6.30
N ILE A 58 10.17 4.94 -6.37
CA ILE A 58 9.09 4.20 -5.73
C ILE A 58 9.67 3.14 -4.81
N ILE A 59 9.44 3.28 -3.51
CA ILE A 59 9.81 2.27 -2.51
C ILE A 59 8.54 1.63 -1.97
N TYR A 60 8.40 0.32 -2.10
CA TYR A 60 7.17 -0.35 -1.68
C TYR A 60 7.39 -1.69 -1.01
N GLN A 61 6.50 -2.03 -0.07
CA GLN A 61 6.39 -3.36 0.49
C GLN A 61 5.43 -4.20 -0.36
N PRO A 62 5.82 -5.38 -0.86
CA PRO A 62 4.91 -6.30 -1.55
C PRO A 62 3.80 -6.84 -0.67
N SER A 63 2.66 -7.12 -1.29
CA SER A 63 1.57 -7.91 -0.69
C SER A 63 1.71 -9.38 -1.06
N ASN A 64 1.26 -10.29 -0.19
CA ASN A 64 1.21 -11.74 -0.43
C ASN A 64 0.55 -12.15 -1.76
N ASN A 65 -0.48 -11.42 -2.18
CA ASN A 65 -1.25 -11.69 -3.40
C ASN A 65 -0.83 -10.83 -4.61
N LYS A 66 0.33 -10.13 -4.52
CA LYS A 66 0.86 -9.21 -5.55
C LYS A 66 -0.02 -7.99 -5.90
N THR A 67 -1.10 -7.73 -5.16
CA THR A 67 -1.93 -6.52 -5.34
C THR A 67 -1.10 -5.24 -5.29
N THR A 68 -0.23 -5.06 -4.27
CA THR A 68 0.62 -3.87 -4.17
C THR A 68 1.58 -3.77 -5.35
N THR A 69 2.23 -4.88 -5.72
CA THR A 69 3.12 -4.91 -6.89
C THR A 69 2.39 -4.46 -8.15
N ASN A 70 1.19 -4.98 -8.42
CA ASN A 70 0.43 -4.60 -9.61
C ASN A 70 0.05 -3.12 -9.62
N VAL A 71 -0.36 -2.56 -8.47
CA VAL A 71 -0.66 -1.13 -8.32
C VAL A 71 0.58 -0.28 -8.58
N ILE A 72 1.73 -0.66 -8.02
CA ILE A 72 2.98 0.07 -8.18
C ILE A 72 3.48 0.02 -9.63
N MET A 73 3.35 -1.12 -10.30
CA MET A 73 3.71 -1.21 -11.72
C MET A 73 2.80 -0.35 -12.59
N GLU A 74 1.50 -0.28 -12.29
CA GLU A 74 0.58 0.63 -12.99
C GLU A 74 0.96 2.09 -12.77
N LEU A 75 1.23 2.50 -11.52
CA LEU A 75 1.72 3.84 -11.21
C LEU A 75 3.00 4.16 -11.98
N ALA A 76 3.97 3.24 -12.01
CA ALA A 76 5.22 3.41 -12.73
C ALA A 76 5.01 3.59 -14.24
N GLN A 77 4.08 2.84 -14.84
CA GLN A 77 3.71 3.00 -16.25
C GLN A 77 3.08 4.36 -16.52
N GLN A 78 2.19 4.85 -15.65
CA GLN A 78 1.60 6.18 -15.79
C GLN A 78 2.66 7.30 -15.65
N LEU A 79 3.64 7.13 -14.76
CA LEU A 79 4.77 8.06 -14.62
C LEU A 79 5.71 8.02 -15.83
N GLU A 80 6.06 6.84 -16.33
CA GLU A 80 6.85 6.66 -17.55
C GLU A 80 6.18 7.36 -18.74
N ALA A 81 4.87 7.19 -18.92
CA ALA A 81 4.09 7.86 -19.95
C ALA A 81 4.10 9.39 -19.84
N GLN A 82 4.54 9.93 -18.69
CA GLN A 82 4.69 11.35 -18.39
C GLN A 82 6.18 11.76 -18.36
N GLU A 83 7.04 11.01 -19.05
CA GLU A 83 8.48 11.27 -19.23
C GLU A 83 9.31 11.23 -17.94
N TYR A 84 8.89 10.42 -16.96
CA TYR A 84 9.74 10.04 -15.84
C TYR A 84 10.59 8.83 -16.19
N ARG A 85 11.84 8.83 -15.73
CA ARG A 85 12.60 7.63 -15.44
C ARG A 85 12.25 7.19 -14.03
N VAL A 86 11.62 6.04 -13.91
CA VAL A 86 11.08 5.50 -12.65
C VAL A 86 12.04 4.44 -12.12
N ILE A 87 12.48 4.60 -10.88
CA ILE A 87 13.27 3.62 -10.14
C ILE A 87 12.35 3.01 -9.08
N ILE A 88 12.22 1.68 -9.06
CA ILE A 88 11.40 0.95 -8.11
C ILE A 88 12.31 0.04 -7.29
N ASN A 89 12.10 0.01 -5.97
CA ASN A 89 12.78 -0.91 -5.08
C ASN A 89 11.92 -1.30 -3.87
N TYR A 90 12.40 -2.26 -3.08
CA TYR A 90 11.83 -2.63 -1.79
C TYR A 90 12.51 -1.87 -0.65
N PRO A 91 11.83 -1.62 0.49
CA PRO A 91 12.48 -0.98 1.63
C PRO A 91 13.62 -1.87 2.16
N SER A 92 14.83 -1.30 2.25
CA SER A 92 16.00 -1.98 2.81
C SER A 92 16.95 -0.98 3.47
N LYS A 93 17.61 -1.40 4.55
CA LYS A 93 18.62 -0.60 5.25
C LYS A 93 19.89 -0.38 4.43
N GLU A 94 20.09 -1.20 3.40
CA GLU A 94 21.25 -1.12 2.50
C GLU A 94 21.04 -0.10 1.37
N LEU A 95 19.82 0.42 1.19
CA LEU A 95 19.51 1.39 0.15
C LEU A 95 19.89 2.80 0.58
N THR A 96 20.81 3.40 -0.18
CA THR A 96 21.26 4.79 -0.02
C THR A 96 20.99 5.56 -1.29
N TYR A 97 19.74 6.02 -1.46
CA TYR A 97 19.39 6.94 -2.54
C TYR A 97 19.62 8.38 -2.12
N ASP A 98 20.18 9.18 -3.03
CA ASP A 98 20.17 10.64 -2.90
C ASP A 98 18.78 11.14 -3.30
N LEU A 99 17.95 11.41 -2.29
CA LEU A 99 16.54 11.76 -2.47
C LEU A 99 16.35 13.13 -3.13
N ASP A 100 17.39 13.98 -3.15
CA ASP A 100 17.32 15.29 -3.80
C ASP A 100 17.31 15.23 -5.32
N ARG A 101 17.72 14.10 -5.89
CA ARG A 101 17.73 13.87 -7.33
C ARG A 101 16.37 13.50 -7.91
N PHE A 102 15.38 13.23 -7.06
CA PHE A 102 14.06 12.80 -7.48
C PHE A 102 13.09 13.96 -7.44
N ASP A 103 12.39 14.18 -8.55
CA ASP A 103 11.30 15.15 -8.64
C ASP A 103 10.04 14.65 -7.92
N LEU A 104 9.94 13.32 -7.75
CA LEU A 104 8.80 12.66 -7.13
C LEU A 104 9.25 11.41 -6.37
N ILE A 105 8.72 11.22 -5.16
CA ILE A 105 8.98 10.03 -4.35
C ILE A 105 7.64 9.40 -3.98
N ALA A 106 7.51 8.08 -4.15
CA ALA A 106 6.32 7.33 -3.77
C ALA A 106 6.65 6.21 -2.79
N PHE A 107 5.79 6.04 -1.78
CA PHE A 107 5.88 4.98 -0.78
C PHE A 107 4.62 4.14 -0.77
N GLY A 108 4.74 2.82 -0.93
CA GLY A 108 3.58 1.91 -1.04
C GLY A 108 3.61 0.75 -0.05
N THR A 109 2.46 0.41 0.56
CA THR A 109 2.36 -0.74 1.47
C THR A 109 1.00 -1.42 1.43
N PRO A 110 0.91 -2.75 1.60
CA PRO A 110 -0.36 -3.39 1.90
C PRO A 110 -0.82 -3.08 3.32
N VAL A 111 -2.13 -3.12 3.52
CA VAL A 111 -2.78 -2.95 4.81
C VAL A 111 -3.34 -4.28 5.27
N TYR A 112 -2.72 -4.88 6.28
CA TYR A 112 -3.21 -6.13 6.89
C TYR A 112 -3.75 -5.85 8.29
N MET A 113 -5.05 -6.06 8.48
CA MET A 113 -5.74 -5.86 9.76
C MET A 113 -5.50 -4.46 10.35
N GLY A 114 -5.53 -3.42 9.50
CA GLY A 114 -5.31 -2.03 9.90
C GLY A 114 -3.84 -1.69 10.21
N LYS A 115 -2.89 -2.56 9.85
CA LYS A 115 -1.46 -2.33 10.02
C LYS A 115 -0.75 -2.14 8.69
N ILE A 116 0.29 -1.31 8.72
CA ILE A 116 1.21 -0.99 7.63
C ILE A 116 2.61 -1.53 7.91
N SER A 117 3.43 -1.64 6.87
CA SER A 117 4.74 -2.28 6.96
C SER A 117 5.71 -1.55 7.90
N SER A 118 6.28 -2.29 8.85
CA SER A 118 7.35 -1.77 9.72
C SER A 118 8.67 -1.57 8.98
N GLN A 119 8.91 -2.34 7.91
CA GLN A 119 10.10 -2.27 7.07
C GLN A 119 10.08 -0.96 6.29
N LEU A 120 8.93 -0.63 5.70
CA LEU A 120 8.74 0.65 5.02
C LEU A 120 8.90 1.82 5.99
N LYS A 121 8.26 1.76 7.17
CA LYS A 121 8.43 2.78 8.20
C LYS A 121 9.89 2.95 8.61
N SER A 122 10.58 1.84 8.87
CA SER A 122 12.00 1.85 9.26
C SER A 122 12.89 2.42 8.16
N TYR A 123 12.58 2.16 6.88
CA TYR A 123 13.31 2.75 5.77
C TYR A 123 13.13 4.27 5.76
N ILE A 124 11.89 4.75 5.78
CA ILE A 124 11.55 6.18 5.73
C ILE A 124 12.15 6.93 6.92
N SER A 125 12.05 6.38 8.14
CA SER A 125 12.56 7.02 9.37
C SER A 125 14.09 7.18 9.40
N ASN A 126 14.82 6.50 8.51
CA ASN A 126 16.28 6.62 8.39
C ASN A 126 16.70 7.62 7.30
N GLN A 127 15.75 8.26 6.62
CA GLN A 127 16.00 9.25 5.57
C GLN A 127 15.70 10.66 6.07
N SER A 128 16.41 11.65 5.52
CA SER A 128 16.03 13.06 5.65
C SER A 128 15.20 13.42 4.43
N ILE A 129 13.90 13.68 4.61
CA ILE A 129 12.96 13.96 3.52
C ILE A 129 12.23 15.25 3.84
N GLU A 130 12.67 16.35 3.23
CA GLU A 130 12.11 17.68 3.43
C GLU A 130 11.84 18.36 2.09
N ASN A 131 10.80 19.19 2.03
CA ASN A 131 10.42 19.96 0.85
C ASN A 131 10.27 19.10 -0.42
N LYS A 132 9.68 17.90 -0.29
CA LYS A 132 9.43 16.98 -1.41
C LYS A 132 7.95 16.83 -1.72
N SER A 133 7.66 16.55 -2.99
CA SER A 133 6.40 16.00 -3.45
C SER A 133 6.40 14.49 -3.24
N ILE A 134 5.50 14.01 -2.39
CA ILE A 134 5.45 12.63 -1.92
C ILE A 134 4.08 12.02 -2.22
N LEU A 135 4.07 10.82 -2.77
CA LEU A 135 2.87 10.00 -2.90
C LEU A 135 2.88 8.87 -1.87
N LEU A 136 1.81 8.73 -1.08
CA LEU A 136 1.65 7.62 -0.15
C LEU A 136 0.52 6.69 -0.61
N PHE A 137 0.83 5.41 -0.76
CA PHE A 137 -0.11 4.40 -1.22
C PHE A 137 -0.34 3.32 -0.17
N ALA A 138 -1.61 3.04 0.06
CA ALA A 138 -2.05 1.88 0.84
C ALA A 138 -2.89 0.96 -0.05
N THR A 139 -2.57 -0.34 -0.06
CA THR A 139 -3.44 -1.33 -0.71
C THR A 139 -4.24 -2.15 0.30
N GLY A 140 -5.54 -2.32 0.04
CA GLY A 140 -6.40 -3.03 0.96
C GLY A 140 -7.83 -3.16 0.45
N MET A 141 -8.60 -4.07 1.05
CA MET A 141 -9.98 -4.33 0.63
C MET A 141 -10.97 -3.27 1.13
N ASN A 142 -10.73 -2.70 2.31
CA ASN A 142 -11.61 -1.71 2.92
C ASN A 142 -11.15 -0.30 2.56
N LEU A 143 -11.75 0.31 1.54
CA LEU A 143 -11.35 1.63 1.03
C LEU A 143 -11.85 2.79 1.90
N ASP A 144 -12.92 2.57 2.67
CA ASP A 144 -13.55 3.59 3.52
C ASP A 144 -12.73 3.88 4.79
N GLN A 145 -11.90 2.93 5.21
CA GLN A 145 -10.94 3.13 6.30
C GLN A 145 -9.64 3.68 5.74
N GLN A 146 -9.22 4.87 6.17
CA GLN A 146 -8.01 5.54 5.67
C GLN A 146 -7.08 6.00 6.80
N GLU A 147 -7.29 5.50 8.02
CA GLU A 147 -6.51 5.89 9.19
C GLU A 147 -5.03 5.55 9.03
N GLU A 148 -4.72 4.47 8.31
CA GLU A 148 -3.34 4.10 8.02
C GLU A 148 -2.64 5.08 7.07
N LEU A 149 -3.35 5.79 6.19
CA LEU A 149 -2.75 6.82 5.35
C LEU A 149 -2.35 8.03 6.20
N LYS A 150 -3.17 8.40 7.19
CA LYS A 150 -2.79 9.42 8.19
C LYS A 150 -1.56 8.99 8.96
N GLN A 151 -1.55 7.74 9.45
CA GLN A 151 -0.38 7.20 10.15
C GLN A 151 0.89 7.20 9.30
N MET A 152 0.79 7.00 7.98
CA MET A 152 1.93 7.13 7.08
C MET A 152 2.36 8.59 6.88
N ALA A 153 1.41 9.51 6.72
CA ALA A 153 1.69 10.93 6.56
C ALA A 153 2.39 11.52 7.80
N ASP A 154 2.04 11.06 9.00
CA ASP A 154 2.68 11.43 10.27
C ASP A 154 4.17 11.03 10.37
N TRP A 155 4.71 10.27 9.40
CA TRP A 155 6.15 9.96 9.34
C TRP A 155 6.99 11.09 8.74
N PHE A 156 6.35 12.07 8.13
CA PHE A 156 7.00 13.16 7.42
C PHE A 156 6.76 14.47 8.16
N ASP A 157 7.68 15.41 8.00
CA ASP A 157 7.49 16.76 8.49
C ASP A 157 6.57 17.58 7.56
N ASN A 158 6.06 18.69 8.10
CA ASN A 158 5.07 19.56 7.44
C ASN A 158 5.64 20.39 6.26
N SER A 159 6.93 20.29 5.93
CA SER A 159 7.48 20.94 4.73
C SER A 159 7.15 20.17 3.45
N ASN A 160 6.77 18.89 3.56
CA ASN A 160 6.49 18.05 2.41
C ASN A 160 5.07 18.26 1.88
N GLN A 161 4.91 18.06 0.58
CA GLN A 161 3.63 18.04 -0.12
C GLN A 161 3.20 16.59 -0.33
N ILE A 162 2.19 16.13 0.39
CA ILE A 162 1.84 14.72 0.50
C ILE A 162 0.45 14.48 -0.07
N ASP A 163 0.37 13.67 -1.12
CA ASP A 163 -0.88 13.17 -1.66
C ASP A 163 -0.98 11.67 -1.37
N THR A 164 -2.12 11.23 -0.84
CA THR A 164 -2.29 9.85 -0.42
C THR A 164 -3.45 9.17 -1.12
N LEU A 165 -3.31 7.88 -1.43
CA LEU A 165 -4.35 7.09 -2.08
C LEU A 165 -4.46 5.69 -1.48
N LYS A 166 -5.70 5.29 -1.17
CA LYS A 166 -6.03 3.90 -0.85
C LYS A 166 -6.65 3.21 -2.05
N VAL A 167 -6.16 2.01 -2.40
CA VAL A 167 -6.60 1.31 -3.61
C VAL A 167 -6.66 -0.21 -3.44
N GLY A 168 -7.70 -0.85 -3.98
CA GLY A 168 -7.90 -2.29 -3.83
C GLY A 168 -7.23 -3.15 -4.91
N LYS A 169 -6.94 -2.57 -6.08
CA LYS A 169 -6.37 -3.24 -7.25
C LYS A 169 -5.77 -2.22 -8.21
N ALA A 170 -4.89 -2.67 -9.11
CA ALA A 170 -4.40 -1.83 -10.19
C ALA A 170 -5.58 -1.31 -11.04
N ASP A 171 -5.60 0.00 -11.25
CA ASP A 171 -6.61 0.70 -12.05
C ASP A 171 -5.93 1.89 -12.76
N PRO A 172 -5.66 1.78 -14.07
CA PRO A 172 -4.98 2.82 -14.85
C PRO A 172 -5.68 4.18 -14.79
N ALA A 173 -7.01 4.21 -14.81
CA ALA A 173 -7.77 5.45 -14.83
C ALA A 173 -7.68 6.16 -13.49
N LEU A 174 -7.78 5.41 -12.39
CA LEU A 174 -7.57 5.94 -11.04
C LEU A 174 -6.13 6.43 -10.84
N MET A 175 -5.12 5.69 -11.29
CA MET A 175 -3.71 6.12 -11.16
C MET A 175 -3.46 7.42 -11.95
N LYS A 176 -4.01 7.51 -13.16
CA LYS A 176 -3.91 8.72 -13.98
C LYS A 176 -4.58 9.91 -13.29
N TRP A 177 -5.83 9.75 -12.85
CA TRP A 177 -6.56 10.79 -12.11
C TRP A 177 -5.79 11.24 -10.87
N PHE A 178 -5.27 10.30 -10.08
CA PHE A 178 -4.53 10.61 -8.86
C PHE A 178 -3.27 11.43 -9.14
N LEU A 179 -2.51 11.07 -10.18
CA LEU A 179 -1.34 11.86 -10.61
C LEU A 179 -1.72 13.26 -11.11
N GLU A 180 -2.85 13.39 -11.81
CA GLU A 180 -3.36 14.69 -12.26
C GLU A 180 -3.76 15.58 -11.08
N GLN A 181 -4.47 15.04 -10.09
CA GLN A 181 -4.85 15.78 -8.88
C GLN A 181 -3.63 16.16 -8.04
N SER A 182 -2.70 15.22 -7.83
CA SER A 182 -1.48 15.50 -7.06
C SER A 182 -0.67 16.63 -7.69
N ARG A 183 -0.55 16.68 -9.02
CA ARG A 183 0.10 17.79 -9.73
C ARG A 183 -0.57 19.13 -9.54
N GLN A 184 -1.91 19.15 -9.60
CA GLN A 184 -2.66 20.38 -9.36
C GLN A 184 -2.38 20.91 -7.95
N ASN A 185 -2.38 20.02 -6.96
CA ASN A 185 -2.09 20.36 -5.57
C ASN A 185 -0.65 20.88 -5.38
N TRP A 186 0.36 20.24 -6.01
CA TRP A 186 1.76 20.69 -5.95
C TRP A 186 1.96 22.10 -6.50
N GLU A 187 1.30 22.42 -7.61
CA GLU A 187 1.38 23.75 -8.23
C GLU A 187 0.63 24.81 -7.41
N GLU A 188 -0.56 24.47 -6.88
CA GLU A 188 -1.35 25.38 -6.03
C GLU A 188 -0.61 25.74 -4.74
N HIS A 189 0.12 24.78 -4.16
CA HIS A 189 0.79 24.91 -2.87
C HIS A 189 2.32 24.93 -2.98
N LYS A 190 2.89 25.38 -4.11
CA LYS A 190 4.33 25.30 -4.42
C LYS A 190 5.31 25.81 -3.32
N ASP A 191 4.84 26.69 -2.44
CA ASP A 191 5.63 27.33 -1.38
C ASP A 191 5.27 26.83 0.03
N ALA A 192 4.44 25.78 0.15
CA ALA A 192 3.97 25.23 1.42
C ALA A 192 3.79 23.71 1.36
N GLY A 193 4.13 23.03 2.46
CA GLY A 193 3.77 21.63 2.63
C GLY A 193 2.28 21.46 2.96
N TYR A 194 1.75 20.29 2.64
CA TYR A 194 0.35 19.94 2.85
C TYR A 194 0.19 18.42 2.91
N ILE A 195 -0.98 17.98 3.36
CA ILE A 195 -1.40 16.57 3.29
C ILE A 195 -2.81 16.52 2.71
N VAL A 196 -2.98 15.80 1.60
CA VAL A 196 -4.28 15.50 0.99
C VAL A 196 -4.50 13.99 0.99
N ILE A 197 -5.70 13.59 1.44
CA ILE A 197 -6.14 12.20 1.44
C ILE A 197 -7.21 12.03 0.38
N HIS A 198 -6.86 11.31 -0.69
CA HIS A 198 -7.76 11.08 -1.82
C HIS A 198 -8.60 9.83 -1.58
N ASP A 199 -9.90 9.96 -1.79
CA ASP A 199 -10.81 8.82 -1.78
C ASP A 199 -10.96 8.24 -3.20
N ALA A 200 -10.60 6.96 -3.37
CA ALA A 200 -10.80 6.24 -4.62
C ALA A 200 -12.29 6.11 -5.01
N SER A 201 -13.23 6.34 -4.09
CA SER A 201 -14.66 6.40 -4.39
C SER A 201 -15.04 7.69 -5.15
N GLU A 202 -14.33 8.80 -4.89
CA GLU A 202 -14.50 10.09 -5.56
C GLU A 202 -13.92 10.08 -6.98
N SER A 203 -13.01 9.14 -7.28
CA SER A 203 -12.48 8.93 -8.62
C SER A 203 -13.47 8.29 -9.59
N LYS A 204 -14.73 8.04 -9.17
CA LYS A 204 -15.82 7.79 -10.12
C LYS A 204 -16.02 9.06 -10.94
N LEU A 205 -15.17 9.23 -11.94
CA LEU A 205 -15.52 9.92 -13.17
C LEU A 205 -16.84 9.31 -13.59
N ASP A 206 -17.93 10.04 -13.38
CA ASP A 206 -19.19 9.80 -14.05
C ASP A 206 -18.87 9.85 -15.54
N VAL A 207 -18.56 8.68 -16.12
CA VAL A 207 -18.63 8.46 -17.55
C VAL A 207 -20.11 8.45 -17.88
N ILE A 208 -20.74 9.62 -17.83
CA ILE A 208 -21.94 9.90 -18.57
C ILE A 208 -21.48 9.94 -20.02
N THR A 209 -21.43 8.78 -20.67
CA THR A 209 -21.54 8.69 -22.11
C THR A 209 -22.94 9.18 -22.48
N GLY A 210 -23.08 10.49 -22.63
CA GLY A 210 -24.18 11.07 -23.37
C GLY A 210 -23.92 10.88 -24.87
N ALA A 211 -24.65 9.98 -25.52
CA ALA A 211 -25.16 10.14 -26.89
C ALA A 211 -26.06 8.95 -27.31
N THR A 212 -27.38 9.20 -27.20
CA THR A 212 -28.48 8.88 -28.13
C THR A 212 -28.36 7.73 -29.17
N MET A 213 -29.37 6.84 -29.15
CA MET A 213 -30.26 6.38 -30.25
C MET A 213 -30.84 5.02 -29.81
N LYS A 214 -32.15 4.77 -29.65
CA LYS A 214 -33.39 5.22 -30.30
C LYS A 214 -34.52 5.29 -29.27
#